data_AF-A0A1W9SVL4-F1
#
_entry.id   AF-A0A1W9SVL4-F1
#
_cell.length_a   1.000
_cell.length_b   1.000
_cell.length_c   1.000
_cell.angle_alpha   90.00
_cell.angle_beta   90.00
_cell.angle_gamma   90.00
#
_symmetry.space_group_name_H-M   'P 1'
#
loop_
_entity.id
_entity.type
_entity.pdbx_description
1 polymer ?
#
loop_
_entity_poly.entity_id
_entity_poly.type
_entity_poly.pdbx_seq_one_letter_code
_entity_poly.pdbx_strand_id
1 'polypeptide(L)'
;MKHLLTALVIIIACNLTAQKTQTFYWKNKKKKSEGKMNESGKEMGLWKYWDQNEKLIQTVEYNFGILNGELTYYYPDGKRKEQGNFKSGIKSGKYSEFYQSGKIKLTGFFKEDVRDSLWAYWFENGIKYREEYYFPDKRAKLVSACLQNGDTLVIGGNGYYKSYHSNDSLKEIGAYRDGYKDTFWQEFYNNGKMFKRGTYQNGEKTGLWLQWFDDGKKWSELNYENGLNQIWYENGQLSMKGNLLDGNKDGDWIFWWESGEKKFTGSFKKGKKEGVHKFWYKNGNLSAKIEFKNGKKNGKATWWNEDGKLDIEGNFINNEQEGKWTYWRTDGNKGNEGNYSRGKMNGLWTYWYKTGQVWKKGEFKDNNKNGHWVVYYENSRKFHEGRFVDGKEEGAWTSWYESGKKQMTGSFSKRKMTGKWEAWYENGQKKYELFYKDNIKDGVAKYWTQRGLPRLTEGYKNGLHNGPYITYFADGKINTEGFYIDGERNGSWTYYMEGGAKIRQEYYKLGKKDGKWLVWYMNGRPNTEINYKNNKRQGRYKQFDKSGKLIYEAIFKNGKLFKEVTKINPKK
;
A
#
# COMPACT_ATOMS: atom_id res chain seq x y z
N MET A 1 68.66 -14.35 70.94
CA MET A 1 67.51 -14.13 71.83
C MET A 1 66.95 -12.74 71.51
N LYS A 2 65.64 -12.65 71.20
CA LYS A 2 64.81 -11.44 70.96
C LYS A 2 65.11 -10.65 69.66
N HIS A 3 64.21 -10.61 68.67
CA HIS A 3 62.85 -10.05 68.59
C HIS A 3 62.82 -8.53 68.36
N LEU A 4 62.18 -8.11 67.26
CA LEU A 4 61.07 -7.13 67.08
C LEU A 4 61.26 -6.35 65.76
N LEU A 5 60.43 -6.51 64.72
CA LEU A 5 59.04 -6.05 64.49
C LEU A 5 58.91 -4.56 64.12
N THR A 6 58.56 -4.35 62.84
CA THR A 6 57.57 -3.38 62.28
C THR A 6 57.74 -1.88 62.47
N ALA A 7 57.70 -1.14 61.35
CA ALA A 7 56.56 -0.26 61.03
C ALA A 7 56.48 0.03 59.53
N LEU A 8 55.29 -0.23 59.00
CA LEU A 8 54.80 0.03 57.64
C LEU A 8 54.36 1.50 57.56
N VAL A 9 54.84 2.25 56.57
CA VAL A 9 54.20 3.51 56.12
C VAL A 9 53.88 3.35 54.65
N ILE A 10 52.58 3.30 54.36
CA ILE A 10 52.03 3.31 53.00
C ILE A 10 52.17 4.73 52.46
N ILE A 11 53.04 4.92 51.47
CA ILE A 11 52.98 6.06 50.56
C ILE A 11 52.44 5.51 49.25
N ILE A 12 51.24 5.97 48.89
CA ILE A 12 50.60 5.74 47.59
C ILE A 12 51.49 6.41 46.54
N ALA A 13 52.30 5.61 45.85
CA ALA A 13 53.06 6.05 44.68
C ALA A 13 52.08 6.22 43.52
N CYS A 14 51.65 7.47 43.29
CA CYS A 14 51.01 7.86 42.04
C CYS A 14 52.10 7.83 40.95
N ASN A 15 52.13 6.75 40.15
CA ASN A 15 53.00 6.68 38.99
C ASN A 15 52.52 7.69 37.93
N LEU A 16 53.22 8.82 37.84
CA LEU A 16 53.20 9.68 36.66
C LEU A 16 53.91 8.94 35.52
N THR A 17 53.14 8.26 34.67
CA THR A 17 53.66 7.71 33.41
C THR A 17 53.96 8.86 32.45
N ALA A 18 55.24 9.08 32.14
CA ALA A 18 55.63 9.99 31.08
C ALA A 18 55.08 9.47 29.73
N GLN A 19 54.09 10.16 29.16
CA GLN A 19 53.54 9.83 27.84
C GLN A 19 54.64 9.94 26.77
N LYS A 20 55.06 8.79 26.24
CA LYS A 20 56.09 8.67 25.21
C LYS A 20 55.56 9.17 23.86
N THR A 21 56.31 10.04 23.19
CA THR A 21 55.98 10.48 21.82
C THR A 21 56.15 9.30 20.85
N GLN A 22 55.11 9.01 20.08
CA GLN A 22 55.11 8.02 19.01
C GLN A 22 55.46 8.69 17.68
N THR A 23 56.34 8.07 16.89
CA THR A 23 56.69 8.52 15.54
C THR A 23 56.39 7.43 14.52
N PHE A 24 55.83 7.81 13.38
CA PHE A 24 55.58 6.94 12.23
C PHE A 24 56.40 7.42 11.03
N TYR A 25 56.78 6.49 10.17
CA TYR A 25 57.65 6.75 9.02
C TYR A 25 56.97 6.34 7.71
N TRP A 26 57.31 7.03 6.64
CA TRP A 26 57.02 6.63 5.27
C TRP A 26 57.88 5.42 4.86
N LYS A 27 57.54 4.76 3.75
CA LYS A 27 58.34 3.63 3.21
C LYS A 27 59.80 4.01 2.93
N ASN A 28 60.05 5.27 2.57
CA ASN A 28 61.39 5.82 2.35
C ASN A 28 62.12 6.18 3.67
N LYS A 29 61.62 5.71 4.82
CA LYS A 29 62.14 5.95 6.18
C LYS A 29 62.12 7.41 6.65
N LYS A 30 61.56 8.34 5.88
CA LYS A 30 61.35 9.73 6.29
C LYS A 30 60.16 9.85 7.25
N LYS A 31 60.17 10.86 8.12
CA LYS A 31 59.12 11.07 9.12
C LYS A 31 57.77 11.29 8.44
N LYS A 32 56.73 10.57 8.87
CA LYS A 32 55.35 10.69 8.39
C LYS A 32 54.48 11.44 9.36
N SER A 33 54.52 11.06 10.63
CA SER A 33 53.75 11.72 11.69
C SER A 33 54.37 11.50 13.05
N GLU A 34 54.08 12.40 13.98
CA GLU A 34 54.46 12.26 15.39
C GLU A 34 53.39 12.85 16.31
N GLY A 35 53.27 12.28 17.51
CA GLY A 35 52.40 12.81 18.55
C GLY A 35 52.38 11.90 19.77
N LYS A 36 51.55 12.23 20.76
CA LYS A 36 51.37 11.36 21.95
C LYS A 36 50.20 10.41 21.73
N MET A 37 50.33 9.19 22.24
CA MET A 37 49.24 8.23 22.33
C MET A 37 48.89 7.98 23.79
N ASN A 38 47.62 7.68 24.07
CA ASN A 38 47.22 7.16 25.38
C ASN A 38 47.49 5.65 25.48
N GLU A 39 47.24 5.07 26.65
CA GLU A 39 47.42 3.64 26.94
C GLU A 39 46.58 2.71 26.04
N SER A 40 45.46 3.22 25.50
CA SER A 40 44.60 2.50 24.54
C SER A 40 45.03 2.65 23.07
N GLY A 41 46.18 3.28 22.79
CA GLY A 41 46.70 3.49 21.44
C GLY A 41 46.00 4.61 20.64
N LYS A 42 45.18 5.45 21.29
CA LYS A 42 44.50 6.60 20.66
C LYS A 42 45.32 7.86 20.74
N GLU A 43 45.23 8.70 19.71
CA GLU A 43 45.93 9.98 19.59
C GLU A 43 45.51 10.96 20.71
N MET A 44 46.51 11.60 21.31
CA MET A 44 46.37 12.62 22.36
C MET A 44 47.25 13.83 22.06
N GLY A 45 46.73 15.02 22.34
CA GLY A 45 47.44 16.29 22.22
C GLY A 45 47.83 16.62 20.77
N LEU A 46 48.90 17.41 20.62
CA LEU A 46 49.37 17.86 19.33
C LEU A 46 50.02 16.74 18.53
N TRP A 47 49.51 16.54 17.32
CA TRP A 47 50.08 15.71 16.28
C TRP A 47 50.58 16.54 15.12
N LYS A 48 51.68 16.11 14.51
CA LYS A 48 52.29 16.73 13.34
C LYS A 48 52.43 15.70 12.23
N TYR A 49 52.22 16.13 10.99
CA TYR A 49 52.32 15.28 9.81
C TYR A 49 53.17 15.94 8.74
N TRP A 50 54.02 15.14 8.11
CA TRP A 50 54.94 15.56 7.05
C TRP A 50 54.66 14.81 5.75
N ASP A 51 54.91 15.46 4.62
CA ASP A 51 54.91 14.81 3.32
C ASP A 51 56.12 13.86 3.15
N GLN A 52 56.22 13.21 1.99
CA GLN A 52 57.32 12.28 1.69
C GLN A 52 58.69 12.98 1.55
N ASN A 53 58.71 14.31 1.52
CA ASN A 53 59.89 15.16 1.41
C ASN A 53 60.25 15.84 2.75
N GLU A 54 59.64 15.43 3.86
CA GLU A 54 59.85 15.97 5.21
C GLU A 54 59.42 17.42 5.39
N LYS A 55 58.49 17.90 4.54
CA LYS A 55 57.83 19.19 4.74
C LYS A 55 56.60 19.02 5.60
N LEU A 56 56.47 19.83 6.65
CA LEU A 56 55.31 19.83 7.53
C LEU A 56 54.07 20.27 6.74
N ILE A 57 53.03 19.43 6.70
CA ILE A 57 51.80 19.69 5.94
C ILE A 57 50.59 19.90 6.84
N GLN A 58 50.64 19.40 8.07
CA GLN A 58 49.50 19.45 8.99
C GLN A 58 49.95 19.38 10.44
N THR A 59 49.31 20.17 11.29
CA THR A 59 49.34 20.01 12.75
C THR A 59 47.91 19.96 13.26
N VAL A 60 47.62 19.07 14.19
CA VAL A 60 46.26 18.77 14.62
C VAL A 60 46.23 18.33 16.07
N GLU A 61 45.25 18.80 16.83
CA GLU A 61 45.07 18.41 18.22
C GLU A 61 43.99 17.33 18.38
N TYR A 62 44.36 16.23 19.03
CA TYR A 62 43.45 15.13 19.32
C TYR A 62 43.17 15.01 20.82
N ASN A 63 41.95 14.62 21.15
CA ASN A 63 41.58 14.13 22.47
C ASN A 63 40.91 12.77 22.31
N PHE A 64 41.53 11.71 22.82
CA PHE A 64 41.10 10.31 22.66
C PHE A 64 40.78 9.91 21.19
N GLY A 65 41.65 10.28 20.25
CA GLY A 65 41.51 9.97 18.82
C GLY A 65 40.48 10.82 18.07
N ILE A 66 39.80 11.75 18.77
CA ILE A 66 38.84 12.67 18.16
C ILE A 66 39.49 14.04 18.04
N LEU A 67 39.37 14.64 16.86
CA LEU A 67 39.84 16.00 16.58
C LEU A 67 39.20 16.99 17.57
N ASN A 68 40.00 17.58 18.45
CA ASN A 68 39.51 18.44 19.52
C ASN A 68 40.60 19.44 19.91
N GLY A 69 40.46 20.66 19.42
CA GLY A 69 41.47 21.71 19.46
C GLY A 69 41.76 22.25 18.06
N GLU A 70 43.00 22.71 17.84
CA GLU A 70 43.37 23.39 16.60
C GLU A 70 43.84 22.41 15.52
N LEU A 71 43.37 22.62 14.29
CA LEU A 71 43.87 22.00 13.06
C LEU A 71 44.45 23.08 12.16
N THR A 72 45.71 22.94 11.78
CA THR A 72 46.40 23.81 10.83
C THR A 72 46.95 22.99 9.67
N TYR A 73 46.68 23.44 8.45
CA TYR A 73 47.32 22.96 7.23
C TYR A 73 48.38 23.96 6.77
N TYR A 74 49.43 23.46 6.12
CA TYR A 74 50.56 24.26 5.65
C TYR A 74 50.74 24.11 4.13
N TYR A 75 51.26 25.16 3.52
CA TYR A 75 51.74 25.14 2.14
C TYR A 75 53.12 24.45 2.05
N PRO A 76 53.58 24.07 0.84
CA PRO A 76 54.91 23.45 0.66
C PRO A 76 56.11 24.31 1.09
N ASP A 77 55.94 25.61 1.32
CA ASP A 77 56.97 26.51 1.84
C ASP A 77 56.92 26.66 3.38
N GLY A 78 56.03 25.93 4.05
CA GLY A 78 55.87 25.93 5.50
C GLY A 78 54.98 27.05 6.04
N LYS A 79 54.43 27.93 5.19
CA LYS A 79 53.45 28.93 5.63
C LYS A 79 52.09 28.30 5.90
N ARG A 80 51.32 28.86 6.83
CA ARG A 80 49.95 28.39 7.11
C ARG A 80 49.09 28.58 5.87
N LYS A 81 48.25 27.59 5.59
CA LYS A 81 47.25 27.58 4.51
C LYS A 81 45.84 27.77 5.07
N GLU A 82 45.53 27.01 6.11
CA GLU A 82 44.22 26.98 6.76
C GLU A 82 44.43 26.68 8.24
N GLN A 83 43.65 27.30 9.11
CA GLN A 83 43.68 27.08 10.55
C GLN A 83 42.24 27.13 11.08
N GLY A 84 41.80 26.10 11.79
CA GLY A 84 40.45 26.00 12.34
C GLY A 84 40.41 25.32 13.69
N ASN A 85 39.46 25.74 14.53
CA ASN A 85 39.19 25.11 15.81
C ASN A 85 38.08 24.07 15.69
N PHE A 86 38.23 22.97 16.42
CA PHE A 86 37.30 21.85 16.43
C PHE A 86 36.96 21.45 17.85
N LYS A 87 35.70 21.10 18.09
CA LYS A 87 35.24 20.51 19.34
C LYS A 87 34.58 19.18 19.02
N SER A 88 35.14 18.08 19.53
CA SER A 88 34.64 16.72 19.28
C SER A 88 34.44 16.37 17.79
N GLY A 89 35.34 16.82 16.93
CA GLY A 89 35.32 16.56 15.48
C GLY A 89 34.55 17.56 14.64
N ILE A 90 33.83 18.51 15.26
CA ILE A 90 32.96 19.49 14.61
C ILE A 90 33.65 20.86 14.60
N LYS A 91 33.64 21.60 13.48
CA LYS A 91 34.23 22.95 13.43
C LYS A 91 33.51 23.86 14.41
N SER A 92 34.27 24.43 15.34
CA SER A 92 33.74 25.25 16.42
C SER A 92 34.82 26.19 16.92
N GLY A 93 34.57 27.50 16.82
CA GLY A 93 35.53 28.56 17.15
C GLY A 93 36.12 29.24 15.92
N LYS A 94 37.28 29.89 16.10
CA LYS A 94 37.91 30.72 15.07
C LYS A 94 38.40 29.87 13.90
N TYR A 95 38.20 30.37 12.69
CA TYR A 95 38.71 29.82 11.44
C TYR A 95 39.43 30.91 10.65
N SER A 96 40.54 30.56 10.00
CA SER A 96 41.32 31.45 9.14
C SER A 96 41.87 30.69 7.94
N GLU A 97 41.85 31.33 6.77
CA GLU A 97 42.54 30.84 5.57
C GLU A 97 43.57 31.90 5.15
N PHE A 98 44.66 31.46 4.53
CA PHE A 98 45.79 32.31 4.17
C PHE A 98 46.18 32.10 2.70
N TYR A 99 46.65 33.15 2.05
CA TYR A 99 47.30 33.05 0.74
C TYR A 99 48.66 32.35 0.84
N GLN A 100 49.19 31.88 -0.30
CA GLN A 100 50.54 31.32 -0.38
C GLN A 100 51.61 32.32 0.11
N SER A 101 51.36 33.63 -0.03
CA SER A 101 52.24 34.67 0.54
C SER A 101 52.31 34.64 2.09
N GLY A 102 51.34 34.03 2.76
CA GLY A 102 51.17 34.00 4.22
C GLY A 102 50.22 35.07 4.75
N LYS A 103 49.72 35.96 3.89
CA LYS A 103 48.72 36.96 4.26
C LYS A 103 47.35 36.32 4.48
N ILE A 104 46.57 36.84 5.42
CA ILE A 104 45.23 36.35 5.68
C ILE A 104 44.34 36.56 4.45
N LYS A 105 43.60 35.52 4.08
CA LYS A 105 42.65 35.51 2.96
C LYS A 105 41.23 35.69 3.48
N LEU A 106 40.89 34.99 4.55
CA LEU A 106 39.63 35.18 5.27
C LEU A 106 39.73 34.70 6.72
N THR A 107 38.83 35.17 7.57
CA THR A 107 38.65 34.69 8.94
C THR A 107 37.22 34.84 9.39
N GLY A 108 36.81 34.02 10.33
CA GLY A 108 35.49 34.08 10.95
C GLY A 108 35.36 33.04 12.04
N PHE A 109 34.11 32.77 12.44
CA PHE A 109 33.79 31.80 13.47
C PHE A 109 32.83 30.75 12.93
N PHE A 110 33.07 29.50 13.33
CA PHE A 110 32.11 28.43 13.20
C PHE A 110 31.46 28.15 14.56
N LYS A 111 30.16 27.85 14.54
CA LYS A 111 29.43 27.26 15.65
C LYS A 111 28.74 26.01 15.12
N GLU A 112 29.22 24.85 15.54
CA GLU A 112 28.68 23.54 15.13
C GLU A 112 28.62 23.37 13.60
N ASP A 113 29.75 23.58 12.92
CA ASP A 113 29.89 23.56 11.44
C ASP A 113 29.11 24.64 10.66
N VAL A 114 28.39 25.54 11.34
CA VAL A 114 27.70 26.68 10.72
C VAL A 114 28.53 27.95 10.86
N ARG A 115 28.65 28.74 9.78
CA ARG A 115 29.26 30.09 9.87
C ARG A 115 28.44 30.94 10.82
N ASP A 116 29.11 31.57 11.77
CA ASP A 116 28.49 32.39 12.79
C ASP A 116 29.22 33.73 12.91
N SER A 117 28.48 34.79 13.24
CA SER A 117 29.02 36.12 13.52
C SER A 117 29.75 36.73 12.31
N LEU A 118 30.74 37.59 12.56
CA LEU A 118 31.45 38.35 11.52
C LEU A 118 32.49 37.50 10.80
N TRP A 119 32.40 37.48 9.49
CA TRP A 119 33.37 36.92 8.56
C TRP A 119 34.00 38.05 7.75
N ALA A 120 35.31 38.08 7.67
CA ALA A 120 36.07 39.09 6.95
C ALA A 120 36.94 38.44 5.88
N TYR A 121 37.09 39.13 4.74
CA TYR A 121 37.79 38.65 3.56
C TYR A 121 38.76 39.73 3.07
N TRP A 122 39.97 39.32 2.69
CA TRP A 122 41.04 40.21 2.27
C TRP A 122 41.55 39.83 0.88
N PHE A 123 41.92 40.84 0.09
CA PHE A 123 42.74 40.66 -1.09
C PHE A 123 44.17 40.33 -0.65
N GLU A 124 44.95 39.73 -1.54
CA GLU A 124 46.36 39.43 -1.24
C GLU A 124 47.23 40.70 -1.07
N ASN A 125 46.77 41.86 -1.54
CA ASN A 125 47.43 43.13 -1.24
C ASN A 125 47.23 43.59 0.22
N GLY A 126 46.33 42.96 0.98
CA GLY A 126 46.04 43.25 2.39
C GLY A 126 44.80 44.11 2.62
N ILE A 127 44.13 44.57 1.56
CA ILE A 127 42.88 45.33 1.65
C ILE A 127 41.74 44.37 2.02
N LYS A 128 41.02 44.67 3.10
CA LYS A 128 39.81 43.94 3.48
C LYS A 128 38.68 44.34 2.53
N TYR A 129 38.20 43.40 1.72
CA TYR A 129 37.26 43.70 0.62
C TYR A 129 35.82 43.31 0.89
N ARG A 130 35.58 42.53 1.94
CA ARG A 130 34.24 42.10 2.29
C ARG A 130 34.16 41.76 3.77
N GLU A 131 33.05 42.14 4.38
CA GLU A 131 32.64 41.66 5.70
C GLU A 131 31.18 41.23 5.65
N GLU A 132 30.89 40.08 6.26
CA GLU A 132 29.55 39.51 6.30
C GLU A 132 29.22 39.06 7.71
N TYR A 133 28.01 39.34 8.16
CA TYR A 133 27.51 38.84 9.43
C TYR A 133 26.58 37.66 9.19
N TYR A 134 26.93 36.50 9.73
CA TYR A 134 26.15 35.27 9.62
C TYR A 134 25.34 35.03 10.89
N PHE A 135 24.05 34.75 10.72
CA PHE A 135 23.13 34.40 11.80
C PHE A 135 23.07 32.87 11.98
N PRO A 136 22.71 32.39 13.18
CA PRO A 136 22.56 30.95 13.45
C PRO A 136 21.55 30.23 12.54
N ASP A 137 20.57 30.95 12.00
CA ASP A 137 19.57 30.44 11.05
C ASP A 137 20.03 30.43 9.59
N LYS A 138 21.34 30.58 9.35
CA LYS A 138 22.02 30.60 8.05
C LYS A 138 21.73 31.83 7.19
N ARG A 139 21.02 32.83 7.70
CA ARG A 139 20.93 34.14 7.04
C ARG A 139 22.29 34.85 7.12
N ALA A 140 22.55 35.73 6.16
CA ALA A 140 23.72 36.57 6.16
C ALA A 140 23.35 38.01 5.79
N LYS A 141 24.10 38.97 6.35
CA LYS A 141 24.06 40.39 5.98
C LYS A 141 25.43 40.80 5.46
N LEU A 142 25.45 41.63 4.42
CA LEU A 142 26.66 42.34 4.03
C LEU A 142 26.91 43.48 5.01
N VAL A 143 28.12 43.54 5.57
CA VAL A 143 28.52 44.60 6.52
C VAL A 143 29.36 45.65 5.80
N SER A 144 30.33 45.23 4.99
CA SER A 144 31.14 46.15 4.20
C SER A 144 31.63 45.46 2.92
N ALA A 145 31.90 46.25 1.89
CA ALA A 145 32.54 45.78 0.66
C ALA A 145 33.34 46.90 -0.01
N CYS A 146 34.48 46.56 -0.61
CA CYS A 146 35.29 47.48 -1.41
C CYS A 146 35.96 46.77 -2.60
N LEU A 147 36.48 47.54 -3.55
CA LEU A 147 37.24 47.07 -4.71
C LEU A 147 38.73 46.91 -4.38
N GLN A 148 39.48 46.25 -5.26
CA GLN A 148 40.92 46.00 -5.07
C GLN A 148 41.77 47.27 -5.05
N ASN A 149 41.31 48.35 -5.69
CA ASN A 149 41.92 49.67 -5.64
C ASN A 149 41.56 50.45 -4.35
N GLY A 150 40.73 49.90 -3.46
CA GLY A 150 40.30 50.52 -2.21
C GLY A 150 38.97 51.28 -2.28
N ASP A 151 38.38 51.42 -3.46
CA ASP A 151 37.10 52.13 -3.61
C ASP A 151 36.00 51.44 -2.82
N THR A 152 35.35 52.19 -1.93
CA THR A 152 34.33 51.63 -1.05
C THR A 152 33.00 51.49 -1.78
N LEU A 153 32.40 50.30 -1.69
CA LEU A 153 31.11 49.98 -2.29
C LEU A 153 29.98 50.00 -1.26
N VAL A 154 30.22 49.41 -0.09
CA VAL A 154 29.23 49.27 0.98
C VAL A 154 29.89 49.55 2.33
N ILE A 155 29.27 50.39 3.16
CA ILE A 155 29.70 50.74 4.52
C ILE A 155 28.52 50.51 5.48
N GLY A 156 28.74 49.75 6.54
CA GLY A 156 27.69 49.47 7.53
C GLY A 156 26.43 48.85 6.92
N GLY A 157 26.60 48.05 5.86
CA GLY A 157 25.52 47.41 5.12
C GLY A 157 24.76 48.32 4.16
N ASN A 158 25.21 49.55 3.95
CA ASN A 158 24.59 50.52 3.05
C ASN A 158 25.54 50.93 1.92
N GLY A 159 25.07 50.90 0.67
CA GLY A 159 25.84 51.39 -0.47
C GLY A 159 25.58 50.65 -1.79
N TYR A 160 26.22 51.13 -2.85
CA TYR A 160 26.13 50.53 -4.18
C TYR A 160 27.20 49.46 -4.36
N TYR A 161 26.76 48.23 -4.52
CA TYR A 161 27.61 47.07 -4.73
C TYR A 161 27.71 46.73 -6.21
N LYS A 162 28.92 46.39 -6.65
CA LYS A 162 29.20 45.78 -7.95
C LYS A 162 30.21 44.65 -7.77
N SER A 163 30.05 43.57 -8.52
CA SER A 163 31.05 42.51 -8.59
C SER A 163 31.29 42.07 -10.03
N TYR A 164 32.39 41.36 -10.24
CA TYR A 164 32.88 40.96 -11.56
C TYR A 164 33.08 39.45 -11.62
N HIS A 165 32.97 38.89 -12.81
CA HIS A 165 33.34 37.51 -13.12
C HIS A 165 34.86 37.36 -13.18
N SER A 166 35.36 36.13 -13.29
CA SER A 166 36.81 35.86 -13.38
C SER A 166 37.48 36.41 -14.64
N ASN A 167 36.69 36.81 -15.65
CA ASN A 167 37.15 37.44 -16.88
C ASN A 167 36.95 38.97 -16.86
N ASP A 168 36.79 39.55 -15.66
CA ASP A 168 36.58 40.99 -15.41
C ASP A 168 35.30 41.60 -16.02
N SER A 169 34.41 40.80 -16.60
CA SER A 169 33.08 41.27 -17.00
C SER A 169 32.20 41.52 -15.78
N LEU A 170 31.32 42.52 -15.85
CA LEU A 170 30.38 42.84 -14.76
C LEU A 170 29.49 41.63 -14.49
N LYS A 171 29.36 41.24 -13.21
CA LYS A 171 28.57 40.09 -12.77
C LYS A 171 27.23 40.49 -12.16
N GLU A 172 27.25 41.43 -11.22
CA GLU A 172 26.04 41.95 -10.60
C GLU A 172 26.26 43.37 -10.12
N ILE A 173 25.18 44.14 -10.06
CA ILE A 173 25.15 45.50 -9.54
C ILE A 173 23.80 45.78 -8.89
N GLY A 174 23.83 46.53 -7.78
CA GLY A 174 22.64 46.98 -7.08
C GLY A 174 22.99 47.62 -5.74
N ALA A 175 21.98 48.03 -4.98
CA ALA A 175 22.19 48.65 -3.67
C ALA A 175 21.95 47.66 -2.53
N TYR A 176 22.71 47.83 -1.46
CA TYR A 176 22.42 47.25 -0.15
C TYR A 176 21.84 48.31 0.78
N ARG A 177 20.85 47.91 1.59
CA ARG A 177 20.33 48.67 2.72
C ARG A 177 20.31 47.77 3.96
N ASP A 178 20.89 48.22 5.06
CA ASP A 178 21.00 47.47 6.32
C ASP A 178 21.55 46.03 6.18
N GLY A 179 22.41 45.86 5.17
CA GLY A 179 23.08 44.60 4.83
C GLY A 179 22.27 43.65 3.97
N TYR A 180 21.08 44.04 3.50
CA TYR A 180 20.26 43.27 2.58
C TYR A 180 20.22 43.90 1.19
N LYS A 181 20.07 43.07 0.15
CA LYS A 181 19.81 43.57 -1.20
C LYS A 181 18.52 44.40 -1.17
N ASP A 182 18.57 45.60 -1.70
CA ASP A 182 17.45 46.54 -1.71
C ASP A 182 17.43 47.32 -3.03
N THR A 183 16.27 47.85 -3.41
CA THR A 183 16.05 48.59 -4.65
C THR A 183 16.34 47.75 -5.90
N PHE A 184 16.77 48.36 -7.00
CA PHE A 184 16.93 47.72 -8.29
C PHE A 184 18.28 47.00 -8.41
N TRP A 185 18.23 45.76 -8.89
CA TRP A 185 19.36 44.87 -9.09
C TRP A 185 19.43 44.35 -10.51
N GLN A 186 20.66 44.18 -11.00
CA GLN A 186 20.96 43.58 -12.30
C GLN A 186 22.06 42.52 -12.12
N GLU A 187 21.93 41.41 -12.81
CA GLU A 187 22.93 40.35 -12.90
C GLU A 187 23.17 40.00 -14.37
N PHE A 188 24.40 39.64 -14.70
CA PHE A 188 24.89 39.45 -16.08
C PHE A 188 25.65 38.13 -16.21
N TYR A 189 25.62 37.56 -17.41
CA TYR A 189 26.46 36.43 -17.80
C TYR A 189 27.93 36.85 -18.00
N ASN A 190 28.85 35.88 -18.03
CA ASN A 190 30.28 36.14 -18.29
C ASN A 190 30.54 36.77 -19.68
N ASN A 191 29.59 36.66 -20.60
CA ASN A 191 29.64 37.29 -21.93
C ASN A 191 29.10 38.74 -21.93
N GLY A 192 28.76 39.29 -20.76
CA GLY A 192 28.25 40.65 -20.58
C GLY A 192 26.76 40.84 -20.87
N LYS A 193 26.05 39.82 -21.38
CA LYS A 193 24.60 39.91 -21.59
C LYS A 193 23.84 39.86 -20.27
N MET A 194 22.71 40.57 -20.22
CA MET A 194 21.82 40.60 -19.05
C MET A 194 21.29 39.19 -18.75
N PHE A 195 21.44 38.73 -17.51
CA PHE A 195 20.87 37.47 -17.02
C PHE A 195 19.51 37.71 -16.36
N LYS A 196 19.46 38.65 -15.41
CA LYS A 196 18.19 39.03 -14.76
C LYS A 196 18.26 40.42 -14.15
N ARG A 197 17.10 41.04 -13.98
CA ARG A 197 16.95 42.30 -13.25
C ARG A 197 15.61 42.38 -12.55
N GLY A 198 15.54 43.14 -11.48
CA GLY A 198 14.32 43.38 -10.73
C GLY A 198 14.59 44.10 -9.42
N THR A 199 13.57 44.23 -8.60
CA THR A 199 13.67 44.95 -7.33
C THR A 199 13.75 43.98 -6.16
N TYR A 200 14.63 44.27 -5.22
CA TYR A 200 14.61 43.70 -3.89
C TYR A 200 14.06 44.71 -2.89
N GLN A 201 13.37 44.23 -1.86
CA GLN A 201 13.03 44.98 -0.66
C GLN A 201 13.43 44.15 0.54
N ASN A 202 14.35 44.66 1.37
CA ASN A 202 14.88 43.94 2.54
C ASN A 202 15.38 42.51 2.25
N GLY A 203 15.98 42.28 1.07
CA GLY A 203 16.50 40.99 0.64
C GLY A 203 15.49 40.06 -0.04
N GLU A 204 14.21 40.43 -0.07
CA GLU A 204 13.15 39.68 -0.77
C GLU A 204 12.84 40.29 -2.13
N LYS A 205 12.53 39.45 -3.11
CA LYS A 205 12.19 39.92 -4.47
C LYS A 205 10.80 40.55 -4.46
N THR A 206 10.68 41.74 -5.02
CA THR A 206 9.42 42.47 -5.18
C THR A 206 9.25 43.00 -6.61
N GLY A 207 8.00 43.17 -7.03
CA GLY A 207 7.64 43.72 -8.33
C GLY A 207 8.04 42.83 -9.50
N LEU A 208 8.31 43.48 -10.64
CA LEU A 208 8.65 42.81 -11.89
C LEU A 208 10.12 42.37 -11.91
N TRP A 209 10.31 41.08 -12.11
CA TRP A 209 11.58 40.44 -12.36
C TRP A 209 11.63 39.93 -13.80
N LEU A 210 12.65 40.36 -14.53
CA LEU A 210 12.91 39.97 -15.90
C LEU A 210 14.16 39.08 -15.93
N GLN A 211 14.10 37.97 -16.66
CA GLN A 211 15.23 37.08 -16.86
C GLN A 211 15.37 36.74 -18.34
N TRP A 212 16.60 36.53 -18.79
CA TRP A 212 16.95 36.19 -20.17
C TRP A 212 17.85 34.97 -20.20
N PHE A 213 17.82 34.25 -21.32
CA PHE A 213 18.82 33.24 -21.65
C PHE A 213 20.12 33.92 -22.08
N ASP A 214 21.22 33.16 -22.16
CA ASP A 214 22.54 33.66 -22.57
C ASP A 214 22.60 34.09 -24.05
N ASP A 215 21.64 33.64 -24.86
CA ASP A 215 21.44 34.13 -26.23
C ASP A 215 20.77 35.52 -26.26
N GLY A 216 20.14 35.96 -25.18
CA GLY A 216 19.45 37.25 -25.03
C GLY A 216 17.92 37.18 -25.23
N LYS A 217 17.35 36.00 -25.53
CA LYS A 217 15.89 35.81 -25.55
C LYS A 217 15.33 35.86 -24.13
N LYS A 218 14.08 36.32 -24.00
CA LYS A 218 13.40 36.36 -22.69
C LYS A 218 13.17 34.95 -22.18
N TRP A 219 13.52 34.72 -20.92
CA TRP A 219 13.26 33.49 -20.19
C TRP A 219 12.04 33.63 -19.28
N SER A 220 11.92 34.74 -18.54
CA SER A 220 10.76 34.98 -17.69
C SER A 220 10.48 36.44 -17.40
N GLU A 221 9.21 36.74 -17.14
CA GLU A 221 8.68 38.00 -16.62
C GLU A 221 7.80 37.64 -15.43
N LEU A 222 8.28 37.87 -14.22
CA LEU A 222 7.60 37.44 -13.00
C LEU A 222 7.26 38.64 -12.12
N ASN A 223 6.00 38.83 -11.81
CA ASN A 223 5.54 39.83 -10.84
C ASN A 223 5.25 39.12 -9.51
N TYR A 224 5.97 39.45 -8.45
CA TYR A 224 5.93 38.68 -7.19
C TYR A 224 4.67 38.94 -6.35
N GLU A 225 4.08 40.13 -6.42
CA GLU A 225 2.86 40.49 -5.70
C GLU A 225 1.67 40.56 -6.65
N ASN A 226 1.80 41.40 -7.68
CA ASN A 226 0.67 41.81 -8.51
C ASN A 226 1.06 41.90 -9.99
N GLY A 227 0.35 41.17 -10.84
CA GLY A 227 0.45 41.31 -12.29
C GLY A 227 0.75 40.01 -13.03
N LEU A 228 1.00 40.18 -14.32
CA LEU A 228 1.16 39.08 -15.27
C LEU A 228 2.51 38.40 -15.10
N ASN A 229 2.48 37.08 -14.98
CA ASN A 229 3.63 36.22 -14.91
C ASN A 229 3.71 35.38 -16.18
N GLN A 230 4.86 35.39 -16.84
CA GLN A 230 5.13 34.66 -18.08
C GLN A 230 6.50 33.99 -18.01
N ILE A 231 6.58 32.75 -18.51
CA ILE A 231 7.83 32.01 -18.65
C ILE A 231 7.86 31.43 -20.05
N TRP A 232 9.03 31.44 -20.69
CA TRP A 232 9.29 30.89 -22.01
C TRP A 232 10.28 29.74 -21.91
N TYR A 233 10.16 28.79 -22.84
CA TYR A 233 11.19 27.81 -23.17
C TYR A 233 12.29 28.46 -24.02
N GLU A 234 13.44 27.81 -24.14
CA GLU A 234 14.56 28.29 -24.98
C GLU A 234 14.19 28.42 -26.47
N ASN A 235 13.23 27.59 -26.93
CA ASN A 235 12.67 27.66 -28.28
C ASN A 235 11.73 28.87 -28.50
N GLY A 236 11.50 29.71 -27.48
CA GLY A 236 10.67 30.91 -27.55
C GLY A 236 9.17 30.67 -27.33
N GLN A 237 8.73 29.43 -27.14
CA GLN A 237 7.34 29.14 -26.80
C GLN A 237 7.06 29.44 -25.32
N LEU A 238 5.85 29.89 -24.99
CA LEU A 238 5.44 30.06 -23.61
C LEU A 238 5.37 28.70 -22.91
N SER A 239 5.86 28.61 -21.68
CA SER A 239 5.64 27.47 -20.79
C SER A 239 4.56 27.74 -19.75
N MET A 240 4.35 29.02 -19.40
CA MET A 240 3.42 29.46 -18.37
C MET A 240 2.97 30.90 -18.61
N LYS A 241 1.68 31.17 -18.34
CA LYS A 241 1.09 32.51 -18.30
C LYS A 241 -0.02 32.56 -17.26
N GLY A 242 -0.03 33.58 -16.41
CA GLY A 242 -1.13 33.84 -15.48
C GLY A 242 -0.86 35.02 -14.56
N ASN A 243 -1.86 35.49 -13.83
CA ASN A 243 -1.73 36.66 -12.97
C ASN A 243 -1.56 36.27 -11.49
N LEU A 244 -0.73 37.03 -10.78
CA LEU A 244 -0.73 37.07 -9.32
C LEU A 244 -1.49 38.32 -8.83
N LEU A 245 -2.22 38.15 -7.72
CA LEU A 245 -2.84 39.21 -6.92
C LEU A 245 -2.49 38.93 -5.46
N ASP A 246 -1.85 39.89 -4.80
CA ASP A 246 -1.32 39.77 -3.43
C ASP A 246 -0.50 38.48 -3.21
N GLY A 247 0.37 38.17 -4.18
CA GLY A 247 1.25 37.00 -4.17
C GLY A 247 0.55 35.66 -4.46
N ASN A 248 -0.75 35.68 -4.74
CA ASN A 248 -1.56 34.48 -4.97
C ASN A 248 -2.03 34.37 -6.43
N LYS A 249 -2.13 33.15 -6.96
CA LYS A 249 -2.72 32.92 -8.29
C LYS A 249 -4.13 33.47 -8.36
N ASP A 250 -4.40 34.30 -9.36
CA ASP A 250 -5.70 34.90 -9.59
C ASP A 250 -5.99 34.98 -11.10
N GLY A 251 -7.27 34.80 -11.46
CA GLY A 251 -7.72 34.72 -12.84
C GLY A 251 -7.23 33.47 -13.57
N ASP A 252 -7.17 33.55 -14.90
CA ASP A 252 -6.85 32.41 -15.75
C ASP A 252 -5.35 32.14 -15.83
N TRP A 253 -5.01 30.86 -15.71
CA TRP A 253 -3.66 30.34 -15.83
C TRP A 253 -3.60 29.31 -16.95
N ILE A 254 -2.57 29.44 -17.79
CA ILE A 254 -2.29 28.54 -18.90
C ILE A 254 -0.85 28.04 -18.79
N PHE A 255 -0.67 26.76 -19.00
CA PHE A 255 0.65 26.14 -19.14
C PHE A 255 0.68 25.37 -20.44
N TRP A 256 1.85 25.31 -21.04
CA TRP A 256 2.08 24.62 -22.30
C TRP A 256 3.21 23.61 -22.14
N TRP A 257 3.26 22.65 -23.04
CA TRP A 257 4.43 21.82 -23.29
C TRP A 257 5.43 22.59 -24.16
N GLU A 258 6.68 22.14 -24.17
CA GLU A 258 7.73 22.69 -25.04
C GLU A 258 7.46 22.48 -26.53
N SER A 259 6.48 21.62 -26.89
CA SER A 259 5.98 21.50 -28.26
C SER A 259 4.99 22.61 -28.65
N GLY A 260 4.44 23.34 -27.67
CA GLY A 260 3.50 24.44 -27.88
C GLY A 260 2.04 24.05 -27.63
N GLU A 261 1.78 22.75 -27.47
CA GLU A 261 0.46 22.25 -27.08
C GLU A 261 0.13 22.63 -25.64
N LYS A 262 -1.16 22.89 -25.37
CA LYS A 262 -1.60 23.18 -24.01
C LYS A 262 -1.33 21.98 -23.12
N LYS A 263 -0.89 22.26 -21.90
CA LYS A 263 -0.71 21.30 -20.81
C LYS A 263 -1.80 21.45 -19.75
N PHE A 264 -2.19 22.70 -19.48
CA PHE A 264 -3.21 23.05 -18.50
C PHE A 264 -3.85 24.40 -18.83
N THR A 265 -5.13 24.53 -18.47
CA THR A 265 -5.84 25.80 -18.37
C THR A 265 -6.76 25.73 -17.17
N GLY A 266 -6.82 26.78 -16.36
CA GLY A 266 -7.78 26.84 -15.26
C GLY A 266 -7.73 28.19 -14.57
N SER A 267 -8.81 28.53 -13.87
CA SER A 267 -8.93 29.79 -13.15
C SER A 267 -8.60 29.62 -11.67
N PHE A 268 -8.12 30.69 -11.05
CA PHE A 268 -7.83 30.76 -9.63
C PHE A 268 -8.45 32.02 -9.03
N LYS A 269 -8.86 31.93 -7.77
CA LYS A 269 -9.33 33.06 -6.98
C LYS A 269 -8.62 33.04 -5.63
N LYS A 270 -7.76 34.04 -5.37
CA LYS A 270 -6.94 34.10 -4.14
C LYS A 270 -6.17 32.79 -3.88
N GLY A 271 -5.53 32.24 -4.91
CA GLY A 271 -4.73 31.01 -4.85
C GLY A 271 -5.53 29.71 -4.88
N LYS A 272 -6.87 29.75 -4.75
CA LYS A 272 -7.73 28.56 -4.78
C LYS A 272 -8.23 28.30 -6.21
N LYS A 273 -8.30 27.03 -6.60
CA LYS A 273 -8.87 26.62 -7.89
C LYS A 273 -10.33 27.03 -7.99
N GLU A 274 -10.70 27.65 -9.11
CA GLU A 274 -12.04 28.12 -9.40
C GLU A 274 -12.40 27.80 -10.86
N GLY A 275 -13.67 27.50 -11.13
CA GLY A 275 -14.18 27.23 -12.46
C GLY A 275 -13.64 25.93 -13.07
N VAL A 276 -13.65 25.86 -14.41
CA VAL A 276 -13.28 24.65 -15.14
C VAL A 276 -11.78 24.58 -15.36
N HIS A 277 -11.16 23.51 -14.87
CA HIS A 277 -9.75 23.18 -15.09
C HIS A 277 -9.66 22.08 -16.14
N LYS A 278 -8.84 22.30 -17.17
CA LYS A 278 -8.59 21.35 -18.25
C LYS A 278 -7.12 20.97 -18.25
N PHE A 279 -6.86 19.70 -18.54
CA PHE A 279 -5.55 19.08 -18.58
C PHE A 279 -5.41 18.32 -19.88
N TRP A 280 -4.22 18.31 -20.44
CA TRP A 280 -3.94 17.68 -21.73
C TRP A 280 -2.72 16.78 -21.64
N TYR A 281 -2.75 15.69 -22.39
CA TYR A 281 -1.59 14.86 -22.69
C TYR A 281 -0.65 15.60 -23.65
N LYS A 282 0.57 15.07 -23.82
CA LYS A 282 1.56 15.65 -24.75
C LYS A 282 1.11 15.60 -26.21
N ASN A 283 0.23 14.66 -26.56
CA ASN A 283 -0.33 14.50 -27.91
C ASN A 283 -1.49 15.47 -28.21
N GLY A 284 -1.84 16.37 -27.28
CA GLY A 284 -2.92 17.34 -27.46
C GLY A 284 -4.33 16.84 -27.11
N ASN A 285 -4.49 15.56 -26.77
CA ASN A 285 -5.77 15.05 -26.26
C ASN A 285 -6.00 15.52 -24.82
N LEU A 286 -7.26 15.79 -24.47
CA LEU A 286 -7.63 16.06 -23.08
C LEU A 286 -7.32 14.82 -22.23
N SER A 287 -6.80 15.03 -21.02
CA SER A 287 -6.69 13.99 -20.00
C SER A 287 -7.75 14.17 -18.91
N ALA A 288 -8.10 15.41 -18.59
CA ALA A 288 -9.15 15.71 -17.62
C ALA A 288 -9.79 17.08 -17.84
N LYS A 289 -11.06 17.19 -17.44
CA LYS A 289 -11.84 18.43 -17.35
C LYS A 289 -12.62 18.37 -16.06
N ILE A 290 -12.31 19.25 -15.11
CA ILE A 290 -12.81 19.17 -13.74
C ILE A 290 -13.28 20.56 -13.30
N GLU A 291 -14.50 20.65 -12.78
CA GLU A 291 -15.04 21.89 -12.21
C GLU A 291 -14.66 22.05 -10.74
N PHE A 292 -14.20 23.24 -10.37
CA PHE A 292 -13.79 23.61 -9.02
C PHE A 292 -14.57 24.82 -8.51
N LYS A 293 -14.83 24.83 -7.20
CA LYS A 293 -15.36 25.97 -6.46
C LYS A 293 -14.61 26.09 -5.13
N ASN A 294 -14.01 27.24 -4.85
CA ASN A 294 -13.24 27.51 -3.64
C ASN A 294 -12.17 26.45 -3.34
N GLY A 295 -11.49 25.94 -4.37
CA GLY A 295 -10.43 24.95 -4.25
C GLY A 295 -10.89 23.49 -4.15
N LYS A 296 -12.20 23.23 -4.08
CA LYS A 296 -12.78 21.87 -4.04
C LYS A 296 -13.40 21.51 -5.39
N LYS A 297 -13.32 20.24 -5.79
CA LYS A 297 -14.07 19.71 -6.94
C LYS A 297 -15.56 19.87 -6.66
N ASN A 298 -16.27 20.56 -7.53
CA ASN A 298 -17.68 20.86 -7.34
C ASN A 298 -18.35 21.12 -8.69
N GLY A 299 -19.06 20.12 -9.19
CA GLY A 299 -19.61 20.10 -10.54
C GLY A 299 -19.08 18.92 -11.36
N LYS A 300 -19.13 19.05 -12.69
CA LYS A 300 -18.81 17.94 -13.60
C LYS A 300 -17.31 17.65 -13.66
N ALA A 301 -16.96 16.38 -13.69
CA ALA A 301 -15.62 15.90 -13.92
C ALA A 301 -15.61 14.77 -14.97
N THR A 302 -14.74 14.91 -15.96
CA THR A 302 -14.55 13.94 -17.03
C THR A 302 -13.05 13.69 -17.22
N TRP A 303 -12.70 12.42 -17.43
CA TRP A 303 -11.35 11.95 -17.74
C TRP A 303 -11.36 11.16 -19.04
N TRP A 304 -10.26 11.25 -19.76
CA TRP A 304 -10.04 10.54 -21.00
C TRP A 304 -8.70 9.82 -20.94
N ASN A 305 -8.60 8.72 -21.67
CA ASN A 305 -7.35 8.02 -21.93
C ASN A 305 -6.51 8.80 -22.96
N GLU A 306 -5.24 8.42 -23.10
CA GLU A 306 -4.31 9.09 -24.02
C GLU A 306 -4.74 9.00 -25.50
N ASP A 307 -5.51 7.96 -25.87
CA ASP A 307 -6.12 7.80 -27.19
C ASP A 307 -7.39 8.68 -27.41
N GLY A 308 -7.78 9.47 -26.41
CA GLY A 308 -8.93 10.37 -26.45
C GLY A 308 -10.27 9.71 -26.13
N LYS A 309 -10.31 8.41 -25.80
CA LYS A 309 -11.55 7.75 -25.34
C LYS A 309 -11.89 8.13 -23.91
N LEU A 310 -13.18 8.23 -23.60
CA LEU A 310 -13.64 8.45 -22.23
C LEU A 310 -13.15 7.32 -21.33
N ASP A 311 -12.74 7.69 -20.11
CA ASP A 311 -12.34 6.75 -19.06
C ASP A 311 -13.37 6.79 -17.92
N ILE A 312 -13.63 7.99 -17.39
CA ILE A 312 -14.50 8.21 -16.24
C ILE A 312 -15.26 9.52 -16.40
N GLU A 313 -16.51 9.55 -15.96
CA GLU A 313 -17.31 10.76 -15.89
C GLU A 313 -18.27 10.70 -14.71
N GLY A 314 -18.42 11.83 -14.01
CA GLY A 314 -19.44 12.01 -12.99
C GLY A 314 -19.41 13.41 -12.42
N ASN A 315 -20.12 13.62 -11.31
CA ASN A 315 -20.16 14.90 -10.62
C ASN A 315 -19.55 14.81 -9.22
N PHE A 316 -19.00 15.93 -8.75
CA PHE A 316 -18.59 16.11 -7.36
C PHE A 316 -19.42 17.18 -6.66
N ILE A 317 -19.62 17.01 -5.35
CA ILE A 317 -19.98 18.08 -4.43
C ILE A 317 -18.90 18.12 -3.34
N ASN A 318 -18.20 19.24 -3.19
CA ASN A 318 -17.17 19.42 -2.16
C ASN A 318 -16.11 18.29 -2.08
N ASN A 319 -15.58 17.85 -3.22
CA ASN A 319 -14.66 16.70 -3.39
C ASN A 319 -15.26 15.30 -3.23
N GLU A 320 -16.54 15.16 -2.88
CA GLU A 320 -17.22 13.86 -2.78
C GLU A 320 -17.97 13.53 -4.06
N GLN A 321 -17.89 12.29 -4.53
CA GLN A 321 -18.63 11.84 -5.70
C GLN A 321 -20.14 11.91 -5.43
N GLU A 322 -20.89 12.46 -6.37
CA GLU A 322 -22.33 12.65 -6.25
C GLU A 322 -23.04 12.36 -7.58
N GLY A 323 -24.23 11.77 -7.51
CA GLY A 323 -25.06 11.48 -8.66
C GLY A 323 -24.47 10.38 -9.54
N LYS A 324 -24.80 10.39 -10.83
CA LYS A 324 -24.42 9.33 -11.78
C LYS A 324 -22.93 9.39 -12.10
N TRP A 325 -22.28 8.23 -11.98
CA TRP A 325 -20.93 7.98 -12.43
C TRP A 325 -20.90 6.88 -13.47
N THR A 326 -20.15 7.10 -14.53
CA THR A 326 -19.96 6.16 -15.64
C THR A 326 -18.47 5.89 -15.81
N TYR A 327 -18.15 4.62 -16.02
CA TYR A 327 -16.80 4.12 -16.18
C TYR A 327 -16.76 3.34 -17.48
N TRP A 328 -15.81 3.67 -18.33
CA TRP A 328 -15.60 3.03 -19.62
C TRP A 328 -14.42 2.06 -19.53
N ARG A 329 -14.40 1.09 -20.43
CA ARG A 329 -13.29 0.17 -20.61
C ARG A 329 -12.30 0.78 -21.60
N THR A 330 -11.09 0.24 -21.66
CA THR A 330 -10.04 0.67 -22.59
C THR A 330 -10.41 0.50 -24.08
N ASP A 331 -11.37 -0.37 -24.39
CA ASP A 331 -11.92 -0.50 -25.74
C ASP A 331 -12.89 0.64 -26.12
N GLY A 332 -13.38 1.41 -25.15
CA GLY A 332 -14.35 2.49 -25.33
C GLY A 332 -15.80 2.10 -25.00
N ASN A 333 -16.09 0.83 -24.73
CA ASN A 333 -17.41 0.39 -24.30
C ASN A 333 -17.62 0.70 -22.81
N LYS A 334 -18.89 0.87 -22.40
CA LYS A 334 -19.22 1.05 -20.98
C LYS A 334 -18.78 -0.18 -20.17
N GLY A 335 -18.08 0.04 -19.07
CA GLY A 335 -17.74 -1.01 -18.10
C GLY A 335 -18.81 -1.11 -17.02
N ASN A 336 -19.10 0.01 -16.36
CA ASN A 336 -20.13 0.09 -15.33
C ASN A 336 -20.61 1.52 -15.09
N GLU A 337 -21.83 1.64 -14.57
CA GLU A 337 -22.40 2.93 -14.17
C GLU A 337 -23.31 2.75 -12.97
N GLY A 338 -23.47 3.80 -12.18
CA GLY A 338 -24.38 3.85 -11.06
C GLY A 338 -24.28 5.18 -10.32
N ASN A 339 -25.04 5.34 -9.25
CA ASN A 339 -25.02 6.60 -8.50
C ASN A 339 -24.10 6.52 -7.28
N TYR A 340 -23.49 7.66 -6.96
CA TYR A 340 -22.87 7.94 -5.68
C TYR A 340 -23.72 8.96 -4.91
N SER A 341 -23.69 8.84 -3.59
CA SER A 341 -24.21 9.84 -2.65
C SER A 341 -23.16 10.04 -1.57
N ARG A 342 -22.58 11.24 -1.45
CA ARG A 342 -21.50 11.57 -0.49
C ARG A 342 -20.33 10.58 -0.58
N GLY A 343 -19.87 10.30 -1.80
CA GLY A 343 -18.73 9.40 -2.04
C GLY A 343 -19.02 7.91 -1.85
N LYS A 344 -20.26 7.49 -1.57
CA LYS A 344 -20.64 6.08 -1.43
C LYS A 344 -21.57 5.62 -2.55
N MET A 345 -21.36 4.42 -3.07
CA MET A 345 -22.23 3.79 -4.05
C MET A 345 -23.64 3.67 -3.47
N ASN A 346 -24.63 4.18 -4.19
CA ASN A 346 -26.02 4.22 -3.77
C ASN A 346 -26.96 4.03 -4.97
N GLY A 347 -28.10 3.37 -4.76
CA GLY A 347 -29.07 3.10 -5.81
C GLY A 347 -28.58 2.05 -6.83
N LEU A 348 -29.19 2.05 -8.02
CA LEU A 348 -28.93 1.04 -9.05
C LEU A 348 -27.54 1.19 -9.68
N TRP A 349 -26.84 0.07 -9.77
CA TRP A 349 -25.60 -0.10 -10.50
C TRP A 349 -25.76 -1.14 -11.59
N THR A 350 -25.22 -0.85 -12.78
CA THR A 350 -25.20 -1.74 -13.94
C THR A 350 -23.77 -1.95 -14.40
N TYR A 351 -23.45 -3.19 -14.72
CA TYR A 351 -22.14 -3.63 -15.21
C TYR A 351 -22.33 -4.35 -16.53
N TRP A 352 -21.44 -4.12 -17.48
CA TRP A 352 -21.52 -4.70 -18.82
C TRP A 352 -20.33 -5.60 -19.14
N TYR A 353 -20.58 -6.59 -19.98
CA TYR A 353 -19.56 -7.34 -20.69
C TYR A 353 -18.85 -6.46 -21.71
N LYS A 354 -17.68 -6.94 -22.18
CA LYS A 354 -16.93 -6.29 -23.26
C LYS A 354 -17.78 -6.06 -24.52
N THR A 355 -18.67 -6.99 -24.79
CA THR A 355 -19.61 -7.02 -25.92
C THR A 355 -20.78 -6.05 -25.77
N GLY A 356 -20.94 -5.40 -24.62
CA GLY A 356 -21.98 -4.41 -24.35
C GLY A 356 -23.28 -4.95 -23.77
N GLN A 357 -23.45 -6.28 -23.64
CA GLN A 357 -24.59 -6.85 -22.89
C GLN A 357 -24.40 -6.65 -21.39
N VAL A 358 -25.51 -6.55 -20.65
CA VAL A 358 -25.46 -6.41 -19.19
C VAL A 358 -24.92 -7.71 -18.58
N TRP A 359 -23.86 -7.60 -17.78
CA TRP A 359 -23.32 -8.71 -17.00
C TRP A 359 -24.08 -8.89 -15.69
N LYS A 360 -24.28 -7.80 -14.95
CA LYS A 360 -25.02 -7.81 -13.69
C LYS A 360 -25.55 -6.43 -13.38
N LYS A 361 -26.61 -6.39 -12.59
CA LYS A 361 -27.15 -5.15 -12.03
C LYS A 361 -27.77 -5.40 -10.67
N GLY A 362 -27.77 -4.37 -9.84
CA GLY A 362 -28.42 -4.39 -8.54
C GLY A 362 -28.18 -3.11 -7.78
N GLU A 363 -28.81 -2.98 -6.62
CA GLU A 363 -28.74 -1.75 -5.84
C GLU A 363 -27.61 -1.80 -4.81
N PHE A 364 -27.07 -0.63 -4.51
CA PHE A 364 -26.21 -0.39 -3.37
C PHE A 364 -26.88 0.57 -2.39
N LYS A 365 -26.57 0.42 -1.12
CA LYS A 365 -26.85 1.39 -0.06
C LYS A 365 -25.57 1.55 0.76
N ASP A 366 -25.00 2.76 0.74
CA ASP A 366 -23.76 3.08 1.46
C ASP A 366 -22.62 2.07 1.20
N ASN A 367 -22.35 1.75 -0.07
CA ASN A 367 -21.37 0.74 -0.53
C ASN A 367 -21.74 -0.73 -0.30
N ASN A 368 -22.81 -1.03 0.42
CA ASN A 368 -23.26 -2.42 0.62
C ASN A 368 -24.29 -2.82 -0.45
N LYS A 369 -24.18 -4.04 -0.97
CA LYS A 369 -25.24 -4.58 -1.85
C LYS A 369 -26.56 -4.58 -1.09
N ASN A 370 -27.59 -4.04 -1.72
CA ASN A 370 -28.93 -3.96 -1.16
C ASN A 370 -29.95 -4.23 -2.27
N GLY A 371 -31.17 -4.60 -1.91
CA GLY A 371 -32.24 -4.80 -2.88
C GLY A 371 -31.98 -5.98 -3.82
N HIS A 372 -32.61 -5.95 -4.98
CA HIS A 372 -32.61 -7.07 -5.92
C HIS A 372 -31.39 -7.03 -6.85
N TRP A 373 -30.69 -8.16 -6.95
CA TRP A 373 -29.51 -8.34 -7.79
C TRP A 373 -29.77 -9.41 -8.84
N VAL A 374 -29.42 -9.10 -10.09
CA VAL A 374 -29.55 -10.00 -11.23
C VAL A 374 -28.19 -10.11 -11.92
N VAL A 375 -27.75 -11.34 -12.16
CA VAL A 375 -26.58 -11.67 -12.96
C VAL A 375 -27.07 -12.37 -14.23
N TYR A 376 -26.47 -12.03 -15.35
CA TYR A 376 -26.82 -12.54 -16.67
C TYR A 376 -25.63 -13.29 -17.28
N TYR A 377 -25.92 -14.21 -18.17
CA TYR A 377 -24.98 -14.74 -19.15
C TYR A 377 -24.76 -13.71 -20.29
N GLU A 378 -23.72 -13.89 -21.11
CA GLU A 378 -23.44 -13.00 -22.25
C GLU A 378 -24.58 -12.99 -23.28
N ASN A 379 -25.34 -14.09 -23.40
CA ASN A 379 -26.55 -14.18 -24.22
C ASN A 379 -27.77 -13.44 -23.64
N SER A 380 -27.57 -12.63 -22.59
CA SER A 380 -28.59 -11.84 -21.88
C SER A 380 -29.65 -12.63 -21.11
N ARG A 381 -29.56 -13.97 -21.03
CA ARG A 381 -30.40 -14.78 -20.13
C ARG A 381 -29.90 -14.66 -18.70
N LYS A 382 -30.80 -14.77 -17.73
CA LYS A 382 -30.44 -14.74 -16.31
C LYS A 382 -29.57 -15.95 -15.96
N PHE A 383 -28.49 -15.72 -15.22
CA PHE A 383 -27.70 -16.76 -14.57
C PHE A 383 -28.24 -17.03 -13.17
N HIS A 384 -28.36 -15.98 -12.35
CA HIS A 384 -29.05 -16.06 -11.07
C HIS A 384 -29.53 -14.69 -10.59
N GLU A 385 -30.50 -14.70 -9.70
CA GLU A 385 -31.00 -13.50 -9.03
C GLU A 385 -31.42 -13.78 -7.58
N GLY A 386 -31.46 -12.72 -6.80
CA GLY A 386 -31.91 -12.74 -5.42
C GLY A 386 -31.75 -11.39 -4.76
N ARG A 387 -32.15 -11.30 -3.50
CA ARG A 387 -32.10 -10.04 -2.74
C ARG A 387 -30.92 -10.04 -1.78
N PHE A 388 -30.34 -8.86 -1.60
CA PHE A 388 -29.39 -8.53 -0.55
C PHE A 388 -29.99 -7.54 0.45
N VAL A 389 -29.61 -7.68 1.72
CA VAL A 389 -29.83 -6.69 2.78
C VAL A 389 -28.50 -6.48 3.49
N ASP A 390 -27.98 -5.25 3.44
CA ASP A 390 -26.67 -4.87 4.00
C ASP A 390 -25.54 -5.84 3.64
N GLY A 391 -25.46 -6.20 2.36
CA GLY A 391 -24.43 -7.07 1.80
C GLY A 391 -24.65 -8.57 2.03
N LYS A 392 -25.74 -8.99 2.68
CA LYS A 392 -26.05 -10.40 2.97
C LYS A 392 -27.24 -10.89 2.14
N GLU A 393 -27.15 -12.11 1.63
CA GLU A 393 -28.23 -12.77 0.89
C GLU A 393 -29.46 -12.94 1.79
N GLU A 394 -30.62 -12.53 1.29
CA GLU A 394 -31.89 -12.53 2.01
C GLU A 394 -33.04 -12.91 1.06
N GLY A 395 -34.01 -13.68 1.56
CA GLY A 395 -35.20 -14.07 0.82
C GLY A 395 -34.92 -15.08 -0.29
N ALA A 396 -35.78 -15.11 -1.31
CA ALA A 396 -35.74 -16.08 -2.39
C ALA A 396 -34.57 -15.82 -3.36
N TRP A 397 -33.93 -16.92 -3.77
CA TRP A 397 -32.85 -16.96 -4.76
C TRP A 397 -33.19 -17.97 -5.83
N THR A 398 -32.89 -17.63 -7.08
CA THR A 398 -33.12 -18.52 -8.23
C THR A 398 -31.92 -18.47 -9.17
N SER A 399 -31.51 -19.63 -9.69
CA SER A 399 -30.55 -19.73 -10.78
C SER A 399 -31.14 -20.48 -11.96
N TRP A 400 -30.59 -20.21 -13.14
CA TRP A 400 -30.96 -20.82 -14.41
C TRP A 400 -29.71 -21.32 -15.13
N TYR A 401 -29.90 -22.34 -15.96
CA TYR A 401 -28.94 -22.74 -16.97
C TYR A 401 -28.87 -21.69 -18.08
N GLU A 402 -27.80 -21.73 -18.87
CA GLU A 402 -27.63 -20.84 -20.03
C GLU A 402 -28.72 -21.05 -21.11
N SER A 403 -29.34 -22.23 -21.14
CA SER A 403 -30.55 -22.50 -21.93
C SER A 403 -31.79 -21.69 -21.49
N GLY A 404 -31.74 -21.03 -20.32
CA GLY A 404 -32.85 -20.32 -19.70
C GLY A 404 -33.75 -21.20 -18.82
N LYS A 405 -33.47 -22.51 -18.74
CA LYS A 405 -34.22 -23.42 -17.88
C LYS A 405 -33.82 -23.25 -16.41
N LYS A 406 -34.81 -23.29 -15.51
CA LYS A 406 -34.58 -23.15 -14.07
C LYS A 406 -33.65 -24.26 -13.58
N GLN A 407 -32.58 -23.87 -12.88
CA GLN A 407 -31.57 -24.79 -12.36
C GLN A 407 -31.81 -25.04 -10.88
N MET A 408 -32.03 -23.99 -10.09
CA MET A 408 -32.16 -24.09 -8.65
C MET A 408 -32.98 -22.93 -8.08
N THR A 409 -33.64 -23.17 -6.95
CA THR A 409 -34.21 -22.12 -6.12
C THR A 409 -34.15 -22.49 -4.65
N GLY A 410 -34.08 -21.49 -3.81
CA GLY A 410 -34.10 -21.63 -2.36
C GLY A 410 -34.24 -20.27 -1.70
N SER A 411 -34.10 -20.23 -0.39
CA SER A 411 -34.11 -18.97 0.35
C SER A 411 -32.91 -18.87 1.28
N PHE A 412 -32.46 -17.63 1.47
CA PHE A 412 -31.46 -17.27 2.48
C PHE A 412 -32.09 -16.40 3.56
N SER A 413 -31.61 -16.55 4.79
CA SER A 413 -31.82 -15.60 5.88
C SER A 413 -30.44 -15.23 6.41
N LYS A 414 -30.07 -13.95 6.29
CA LYS A 414 -28.75 -13.43 6.70
C LYS A 414 -27.58 -14.29 6.21
N ARG A 415 -27.54 -14.59 4.90
CA ARG A 415 -26.51 -15.42 4.22
C ARG A 415 -26.57 -16.93 4.55
N LYS A 416 -27.53 -17.40 5.34
CA LYS A 416 -27.71 -18.83 5.64
C LYS A 416 -28.87 -19.42 4.85
N MET A 417 -28.65 -20.57 4.20
CA MET A 417 -29.70 -21.35 3.53
C MET A 417 -30.79 -21.70 4.55
N THR A 418 -32.03 -21.40 4.19
CA THR A 418 -33.21 -21.66 5.01
C THR A 418 -34.39 -22.13 4.16
N GLY A 419 -35.26 -22.94 4.75
CA GLY A 419 -36.45 -23.48 4.11
C GLY A 419 -36.13 -24.48 3.00
N LYS A 420 -37.03 -24.55 2.03
CA LYS A 420 -36.99 -25.51 0.92
C LYS A 420 -36.00 -25.06 -0.16
N TRP A 421 -35.18 -26.00 -0.61
CA TRP A 421 -34.24 -25.86 -1.72
C TRP A 421 -34.54 -26.90 -2.79
N GLU A 422 -34.83 -26.44 -4.00
CA GLU A 422 -35.17 -27.30 -5.13
C GLU A 422 -34.18 -27.09 -6.25
N ALA A 423 -33.76 -28.16 -6.91
CA ALA A 423 -32.98 -28.10 -8.13
C ALA A 423 -33.55 -29.03 -9.20
N TRP A 424 -33.30 -28.68 -10.45
CA TRP A 424 -33.73 -29.41 -11.63
C TRP A 424 -32.53 -29.73 -12.51
N TYR A 425 -32.63 -30.82 -13.25
CA TYR A 425 -31.77 -31.09 -14.39
C TYR A 425 -32.18 -30.18 -15.56
N GLU A 426 -31.28 -30.02 -16.53
CA GLU A 426 -31.55 -29.19 -17.71
C GLU A 426 -32.67 -29.75 -18.62
N ASN A 427 -33.05 -31.01 -18.47
CA ASN A 427 -34.25 -31.54 -19.12
C ASN A 427 -35.56 -31.19 -18.39
N GLY A 428 -35.50 -30.43 -17.30
CA GLY A 428 -36.67 -29.98 -16.51
C GLY A 428 -37.08 -30.96 -15.41
N GLN A 429 -36.51 -32.15 -15.32
CA GLN A 429 -36.80 -33.10 -14.25
C GLN A 429 -36.21 -32.63 -12.93
N LYS A 430 -36.93 -32.83 -11.81
CA LYS A 430 -36.38 -32.55 -10.48
C LYS A 430 -35.08 -33.34 -10.28
N LYS A 431 -34.08 -32.70 -9.66
CA LYS A 431 -32.80 -33.29 -9.29
C LYS A 431 -32.76 -33.56 -7.79
N TYR A 432 -33.14 -32.57 -6.99
CA TYR A 432 -33.32 -32.73 -5.56
C TYR A 432 -34.30 -31.71 -4.97
N GLU A 433 -34.77 -32.06 -3.78
CA GLU A 433 -35.57 -31.24 -2.89
C GLU A 433 -35.00 -31.43 -1.49
N LEU A 434 -34.44 -30.37 -0.91
CA LEU A 434 -33.76 -30.36 0.37
C LEU A 434 -34.40 -29.32 1.28
N PHE A 435 -34.25 -29.48 2.58
CA PHE A 435 -34.73 -28.51 3.57
C PHE A 435 -33.57 -28.13 4.48
N TYR A 436 -33.44 -26.82 4.74
CA TYR A 436 -32.37 -26.27 5.54
C TYR A 436 -32.91 -25.38 6.67
N LYS A 437 -32.22 -25.42 7.80
CA LYS A 437 -32.33 -24.46 8.89
C LYS A 437 -30.92 -23.96 9.20
N ASP A 438 -30.65 -22.68 8.95
CA ASP A 438 -29.35 -22.06 9.23
C ASP A 438 -28.15 -22.81 8.61
N ASN A 439 -28.22 -23.16 7.32
CA ASN A 439 -27.26 -24.01 6.58
C ASN A 439 -27.21 -25.50 6.95
N ILE A 440 -27.99 -25.94 7.94
CA ILE A 440 -28.01 -27.33 8.39
C ILE A 440 -29.22 -28.03 7.77
N LYS A 441 -29.05 -29.24 7.21
CA LYS A 441 -30.18 -30.02 6.67
C LYS A 441 -31.17 -30.35 7.80
N ASP A 442 -32.43 -29.98 7.60
CA ASP A 442 -33.50 -30.19 8.58
C ASP A 442 -34.83 -30.41 7.85
N GLY A 443 -35.29 -31.65 7.81
CA GLY A 443 -36.43 -32.10 7.02
C GLY A 443 -36.11 -33.28 6.09
N VAL A 444 -37.06 -33.64 5.22
CA VAL A 444 -36.93 -34.79 4.32
C VAL A 444 -36.30 -34.36 3.00
N ALA A 445 -35.09 -34.83 2.73
CA ALA A 445 -34.39 -34.70 1.46
C ALA A 445 -34.86 -35.77 0.47
N LYS A 446 -35.10 -35.37 -0.77
CA LYS A 446 -35.46 -36.27 -1.89
C LYS A 446 -34.56 -36.00 -3.08
N TYR A 447 -34.17 -37.06 -3.77
CA TYR A 447 -33.30 -37.01 -4.95
C TYR A 447 -33.88 -37.86 -6.06
N TRP A 448 -33.75 -37.39 -7.30
CA TRP A 448 -34.24 -38.06 -8.49
C TRP A 448 -33.12 -38.21 -9.52
N THR A 449 -33.31 -39.13 -10.45
CA THR A 449 -32.44 -39.32 -11.61
C THR A 449 -32.82 -38.36 -12.74
N GLN A 450 -31.98 -38.24 -13.78
CA GLN A 450 -32.32 -37.47 -14.98
C GLN A 450 -33.59 -37.97 -15.69
N ARG A 451 -33.99 -39.23 -15.49
CA ARG A 451 -35.23 -39.79 -16.05
C ARG A 451 -36.48 -39.46 -15.21
N GLY A 452 -36.33 -38.75 -14.10
CA GLY A 452 -37.43 -38.44 -13.17
C GLY A 452 -37.74 -39.53 -12.16
N LEU A 453 -37.01 -40.66 -12.17
CA LEU A 453 -37.21 -41.74 -11.21
C LEU A 453 -36.59 -41.38 -9.85
N PRO A 454 -37.22 -41.73 -8.72
CA PRO A 454 -36.66 -41.50 -7.39
C PRO A 454 -35.34 -42.27 -7.24
N ARG A 455 -34.38 -41.67 -6.55
CA ARG A 455 -33.05 -42.24 -6.31
C ARG A 455 -32.79 -42.47 -4.82
N LEU A 456 -33.21 -41.52 -3.99
CA LEU A 456 -32.93 -41.51 -2.56
C LEU A 456 -33.93 -40.60 -1.83
N THR A 457 -34.39 -41.02 -0.65
CA THR A 457 -35.13 -40.21 0.31
C THR A 457 -34.46 -40.33 1.67
N GLU A 458 -34.17 -39.22 2.34
CA GLU A 458 -33.46 -39.17 3.63
C GLU A 458 -34.12 -38.14 4.56
N GLY A 459 -34.48 -38.52 5.78
CA GLY A 459 -34.90 -37.61 6.83
C GLY A 459 -33.71 -37.05 7.61
N TYR A 460 -33.73 -35.75 7.90
CA TYR A 460 -32.75 -35.08 8.75
C TYR A 460 -33.40 -34.25 9.86
N LYS A 461 -32.72 -34.17 11.01
CA LYS A 461 -32.96 -33.19 12.06
C LYS A 461 -31.62 -32.68 12.58
N ASN A 462 -31.43 -31.36 12.58
CA ASN A 462 -30.14 -30.73 12.94
C ASN A 462 -28.93 -31.38 12.24
N GLY A 463 -29.09 -31.77 10.96
CA GLY A 463 -28.02 -32.35 10.14
C GLY A 463 -27.76 -33.84 10.36
N LEU A 464 -28.34 -34.46 11.40
CA LEU A 464 -28.25 -35.89 11.64
C LEU A 464 -29.41 -36.63 10.95
N HIS A 465 -29.20 -37.87 10.53
CA HIS A 465 -30.28 -38.70 10.00
C HIS A 465 -31.36 -38.91 11.05
N ASN A 466 -32.56 -38.43 10.77
CA ASN A 466 -33.71 -38.57 11.65
C ASN A 466 -34.97 -38.53 10.78
N GLY A 467 -35.62 -39.68 10.61
CA GLY A 467 -36.69 -39.85 9.64
C GLY A 467 -36.48 -41.04 8.68
N PRO A 468 -37.22 -41.09 7.57
CA PRO A 468 -37.15 -42.18 6.60
C PRO A 468 -35.80 -42.22 5.88
N TYR A 469 -35.35 -43.42 5.52
CA TYR A 469 -34.23 -43.65 4.61
C TYR A 469 -34.67 -44.66 3.56
N ILE A 470 -34.75 -44.23 2.30
CA ILE A 470 -35.26 -45.07 1.20
C ILE A 470 -34.32 -44.92 0.00
N THR A 471 -33.77 -46.03 -0.47
CA THR A 471 -33.05 -46.11 -1.74
C THR A 471 -33.91 -46.81 -2.79
N TYR A 472 -33.67 -46.50 -4.05
CA TYR A 472 -34.44 -47.03 -5.18
C TYR A 472 -33.50 -47.66 -6.22
N PHE A 473 -34.00 -48.69 -6.89
CA PHE A 473 -33.36 -49.27 -8.08
C PHE A 473 -33.47 -48.35 -9.29
N ALA A 474 -32.77 -48.70 -10.37
CA ALA A 474 -32.78 -47.93 -11.62
C ALA A 474 -34.17 -47.85 -12.28
N ASP A 475 -35.06 -48.79 -12.00
CA ASP A 475 -36.46 -48.83 -12.45
C ASP A 475 -37.42 -48.03 -11.55
N GLY A 476 -36.93 -47.46 -10.45
CA GLY A 476 -37.71 -46.70 -9.47
C GLY A 476 -38.39 -47.54 -8.38
N LYS A 477 -38.22 -48.88 -8.37
CA LYS A 477 -38.69 -49.71 -7.25
C LYS A 477 -37.80 -49.54 -6.02
N ILE A 478 -38.38 -49.74 -4.83
CA ILE A 478 -37.62 -49.63 -3.57
C ILE A 478 -36.55 -50.72 -3.53
N ASN A 479 -35.32 -50.32 -3.20
CA ASN A 479 -34.19 -51.20 -2.95
C ASN A 479 -34.02 -51.46 -1.45
N THR A 480 -33.98 -50.40 -0.66
CA THR A 480 -33.88 -50.45 0.80
C THR A 480 -34.79 -49.40 1.40
N GLU A 481 -35.51 -49.73 2.47
CA GLU A 481 -36.24 -48.75 3.27
C GLU A 481 -36.05 -49.00 4.76
N GLY A 482 -36.03 -47.92 5.53
CA GLY A 482 -35.93 -47.96 6.98
C GLY A 482 -36.13 -46.59 7.59
N PHE A 483 -35.89 -46.48 8.89
CA PHE A 483 -36.03 -45.25 9.63
C PHE A 483 -34.80 -45.02 10.53
N TYR A 484 -34.42 -43.77 10.68
CA TYR A 484 -33.38 -43.31 11.61
C TYR A 484 -33.99 -42.49 12.73
N ILE A 485 -33.46 -42.63 13.94
CA ILE A 485 -33.67 -41.69 15.05
C ILE A 485 -32.28 -41.28 15.54
N ASP A 486 -31.99 -39.98 15.50
CA ASP A 486 -30.73 -39.38 15.97
C ASP A 486 -29.46 -40.06 15.44
N GLY A 487 -29.45 -40.35 14.13
CA GLY A 487 -28.35 -40.98 13.42
C GLY A 487 -28.35 -42.51 13.47
N GLU A 488 -29.22 -43.11 14.29
CA GLU A 488 -29.22 -44.55 14.55
C GLU A 488 -30.39 -45.27 13.89
N ARG A 489 -30.13 -46.46 13.30
CA ARG A 489 -31.18 -47.29 12.69
C ARG A 489 -32.24 -47.64 13.72
N ASN A 490 -33.51 -47.42 13.40
CA ASN A 490 -34.62 -47.70 14.31
C ASN A 490 -35.82 -48.29 13.57
N GLY A 491 -36.47 -49.27 14.17
CA GLY A 491 -37.59 -50.00 13.57
C GLY A 491 -37.14 -51.01 12.51
N SER A 492 -38.05 -51.32 11.59
CA SER A 492 -37.82 -52.29 10.51
C SER A 492 -37.04 -51.68 9.36
N TRP A 493 -35.99 -52.38 8.96
CA TRP A 493 -35.16 -52.13 7.78
C TRP A 493 -35.40 -53.25 6.77
N THR A 494 -35.98 -52.92 5.63
CA THR A 494 -36.38 -53.90 4.61
C THR A 494 -35.52 -53.73 3.37
N TYR A 495 -35.04 -54.84 2.83
CA TYR A 495 -34.23 -54.92 1.62
C TYR A 495 -34.94 -55.78 0.59
N TYR A 496 -34.95 -55.28 -0.64
CA TYR A 496 -35.65 -55.84 -1.77
C TYR A 496 -34.63 -56.27 -2.84
N MET A 497 -34.99 -57.26 -3.65
CA MET A 497 -34.28 -57.57 -4.89
C MET A 497 -34.87 -56.78 -6.06
N GLU A 498 -34.11 -56.72 -7.15
CA GLU A 498 -34.60 -56.23 -8.44
C GLU A 498 -35.86 -57.04 -8.83
N GLY A 499 -36.96 -56.33 -9.11
CA GLY A 499 -38.30 -56.92 -9.26
C GLY A 499 -39.28 -56.59 -8.12
N GLY A 500 -38.78 -56.31 -6.91
CA GLY A 500 -39.59 -55.84 -5.77
C GLY A 500 -39.90 -56.89 -4.69
N ALA A 501 -39.38 -58.12 -4.82
CA ALA A 501 -39.53 -59.14 -3.78
C ALA A 501 -38.61 -58.84 -2.57
N LYS A 502 -39.08 -59.12 -1.35
CA LYS A 502 -38.27 -58.96 -0.13
C LYS A 502 -37.21 -60.05 -0.07
N ILE A 503 -35.96 -59.67 0.23
CA ILE A 503 -34.86 -60.61 0.47
C ILE A 503 -34.39 -60.58 1.93
N ARG A 504 -34.60 -59.47 2.64
CA ARG A 504 -34.20 -59.34 4.04
C ARG A 504 -35.02 -58.28 4.77
N GLN A 505 -35.33 -58.53 6.04
CA GLN A 505 -35.96 -57.56 6.95
C GLN A 505 -35.27 -57.65 8.30
N GLU A 506 -34.79 -56.52 8.82
CA GLU A 506 -33.98 -56.41 10.02
C GLU A 506 -34.67 -55.44 10.99
N TYR A 507 -34.85 -55.80 12.25
CA TYR A 507 -35.38 -54.89 13.23
C TYR A 507 -34.27 -54.33 14.13
N TYR A 508 -34.28 -53.01 14.32
CA TYR A 508 -33.35 -52.26 15.16
C TYR A 508 -34.06 -51.41 16.21
N LYS A 509 -33.41 -51.19 17.35
CA LYS A 509 -33.78 -50.17 18.35
C LYS A 509 -32.56 -49.34 18.65
N LEU A 510 -32.55 -48.08 18.22
CA LEU A 510 -31.42 -47.14 18.37
C LEU A 510 -30.07 -47.78 18.03
N GLY A 511 -29.94 -48.27 16.80
CA GLY A 511 -28.71 -48.83 16.23
C GLY A 511 -28.43 -50.29 16.61
N LYS A 512 -29.08 -50.80 17.66
CA LYS A 512 -28.89 -52.17 18.14
C LYS A 512 -29.88 -53.14 17.48
N LYS A 513 -29.41 -54.33 17.09
CA LYS A 513 -30.29 -55.44 16.65
C LYS A 513 -31.18 -55.84 17.82
N ASP A 514 -32.49 -55.63 17.71
CA ASP A 514 -33.44 -55.84 18.82
C ASP A 514 -34.83 -56.17 18.28
N GLY A 515 -35.05 -57.44 17.93
CA GLY A 515 -36.29 -57.92 17.34
C GLY A 515 -36.04 -59.04 16.34
N LYS A 516 -37.06 -59.32 15.54
CA LYS A 516 -37.02 -60.40 14.54
C LYS A 516 -36.33 -59.94 13.26
N TRP A 517 -35.41 -60.76 12.77
CA TRP A 517 -34.74 -60.62 11.49
C TRP A 517 -35.17 -61.77 10.58
N LEU A 518 -35.59 -61.45 9.36
CA LEU A 518 -36.08 -62.39 8.37
C LEU A 518 -35.21 -62.30 7.12
N VAL A 519 -34.86 -63.44 6.55
CA VAL A 519 -34.18 -63.56 5.25
C VAL A 519 -35.03 -64.48 4.40
N TRP A 520 -35.22 -64.13 3.13
CA TRP A 520 -35.95 -64.94 2.16
C TRP A 520 -35.02 -65.41 1.04
N TYR A 521 -35.33 -66.57 0.47
CA TYR A 521 -34.75 -67.01 -0.79
C TYR A 521 -35.28 -66.17 -1.96
N MET A 522 -34.58 -66.19 -3.10
CA MET A 522 -35.01 -65.51 -4.33
C MET A 522 -36.40 -65.95 -4.82
N ASN A 523 -36.86 -67.15 -4.45
CA ASN A 523 -38.20 -67.65 -4.76
C ASN A 523 -39.29 -67.16 -3.78
N GLY A 524 -38.95 -66.24 -2.87
CA GLY A 524 -39.86 -65.65 -1.89
C GLY A 524 -40.14 -66.51 -0.64
N ARG A 525 -39.64 -67.74 -0.57
CA ARG A 525 -39.80 -68.60 0.62
C ARG A 525 -38.85 -68.17 1.74
N PRO A 526 -39.24 -68.28 3.03
CA PRO A 526 -38.36 -67.94 4.14
C PRO A 526 -37.09 -68.78 4.09
N ASN A 527 -35.95 -68.16 4.33
CA ASN A 527 -34.63 -68.80 4.44
C ASN A 527 -34.24 -68.92 5.92
N THR A 528 -34.25 -67.79 6.63
CA THR A 528 -33.87 -67.75 8.05
C THR A 528 -34.74 -66.77 8.84
N GLU A 529 -35.12 -67.15 10.05
CA GLU A 529 -35.72 -66.28 11.08
C GLU A 529 -34.80 -66.24 12.30
N ILE A 530 -34.34 -65.05 12.70
CA ILE A 530 -33.43 -64.84 13.83
C ILE A 530 -34.02 -63.81 14.77
N ASN A 531 -34.15 -64.13 16.05
CA ASN A 531 -34.54 -63.15 17.06
C ASN A 531 -33.30 -62.58 17.78
N TYR A 532 -33.25 -61.25 17.94
CA TYR A 532 -32.18 -60.52 18.59
C TYR A 532 -32.70 -59.71 19.79
N LYS A 533 -31.86 -59.54 20.80
CA LYS A 533 -32.02 -58.55 21.87
C LYS A 533 -30.67 -57.91 22.16
N ASN A 534 -30.58 -56.57 22.07
CA ASN A 534 -29.35 -55.82 22.32
C ASN A 534 -28.11 -56.41 21.60
N ASN A 535 -28.19 -56.57 20.28
CA ASN A 535 -27.15 -57.15 19.40
C ASN A 535 -26.87 -58.65 19.56
N LYS A 536 -27.46 -59.33 20.55
CA LYS A 536 -27.24 -60.76 20.82
C LYS A 536 -28.42 -61.58 20.35
N ARG A 537 -28.18 -62.77 19.78
CA ARG A 537 -29.27 -63.72 19.45
C ARG A 537 -30.02 -64.11 20.73
N GLN A 538 -31.34 -64.02 20.71
CA GLN A 538 -32.22 -64.24 21.86
C GLN A 538 -33.54 -64.85 21.39
N GLY A 539 -33.90 -66.04 21.88
CA GLY A 539 -35.11 -66.75 21.46
C GLY A 539 -34.87 -67.70 20.30
N ARG A 540 -35.91 -67.96 19.49
CA ARG A 540 -35.86 -68.96 18.42
C ARG A 540 -35.05 -68.46 17.21
N TYR A 541 -34.27 -69.38 16.65
CA TYR A 541 -33.62 -69.32 15.35
C TYR A 541 -34.21 -70.44 14.51
N LYS A 542 -34.65 -70.14 13.29
CA LYS A 542 -35.18 -71.12 12.34
C LYS A 542 -34.49 -70.96 11.00
N GLN A 543 -34.16 -72.08 10.37
CA GLN A 543 -33.65 -72.12 9.00
C GLN A 543 -34.45 -73.13 8.19
N PHE A 544 -34.78 -72.74 6.97
CA PHE A 544 -35.61 -73.49 6.05
C PHE A 544 -34.82 -73.81 4.78
N ASP A 545 -35.18 -74.87 4.07
CA ASP A 545 -34.66 -75.14 2.73
C ASP A 545 -35.39 -74.33 1.65
N LYS A 546 -34.96 -74.46 0.39
CA LYS A 546 -35.59 -73.77 -0.76
C LYS A 546 -37.05 -74.15 -0.98
N SER A 547 -37.52 -75.27 -0.43
CA SER A 547 -38.93 -75.69 -0.47
C SER A 547 -39.75 -75.07 0.67
N GLY A 548 -39.12 -74.36 1.62
CA GLY A 548 -39.79 -73.81 2.79
C GLY A 548 -39.96 -74.82 3.93
N LYS A 549 -39.34 -76.02 3.83
CA LYS A 549 -39.33 -76.99 4.92
C LYS A 549 -38.32 -76.57 5.98
N LEU A 550 -38.72 -76.61 7.25
CA LEU A 550 -37.83 -76.33 8.39
C LEU A 550 -36.76 -77.41 8.47
N ILE A 551 -35.48 -77.03 8.31
CA ILE A 551 -34.33 -77.95 8.36
C ILE A 551 -33.52 -77.81 9.65
N TYR A 552 -33.63 -76.65 10.31
CA TYR A 552 -32.93 -76.39 11.57
C TYR A 552 -33.71 -75.42 12.45
N GLU A 553 -33.85 -75.76 13.74
CA GLU A 553 -34.38 -74.87 14.76
C GLU A 553 -33.53 -74.94 16.04
N ALA A 554 -33.22 -73.78 16.60
CA ALA A 554 -32.49 -73.63 17.86
C ALA A 554 -33.03 -72.49 18.71
N ILE A 555 -32.79 -72.52 20.01
CA ILE A 555 -33.08 -71.45 20.97
C ILE A 555 -31.74 -70.89 21.45
N PHE A 556 -31.59 -69.57 21.38
CA PHE A 556 -30.43 -68.83 21.87
C PHE A 556 -30.80 -68.04 23.14
N LYS A 557 -29.86 -67.92 24.07
CA LYS A 557 -29.93 -66.99 25.20
C LYS A 557 -28.64 -66.20 25.30
N ASN A 558 -28.74 -64.87 25.35
CA ASN A 558 -27.58 -63.96 25.45
C ASN A 558 -26.50 -64.23 24.39
N GLY A 559 -26.90 -64.57 23.17
CA GLY A 559 -25.99 -64.82 22.04
C GLY A 559 -25.39 -66.22 22.01
N LYS A 560 -25.58 -67.04 23.04
CA LYS A 560 -25.12 -68.43 23.08
C LYS A 560 -26.25 -69.40 22.72
N LEU A 561 -25.90 -70.50 22.07
CA LEU A 561 -26.83 -71.60 21.81
C LEU A 561 -27.28 -72.17 23.17
N PHE A 562 -28.58 -72.15 23.43
CA PHE A 562 -29.18 -72.68 24.67
C PHE A 562 -29.75 -74.08 24.46
N LYS A 563 -30.44 -74.31 23.33
CA LYS A 563 -31.02 -75.61 22.99
C LYS A 563 -31.14 -75.77 21.48
N GLU A 564 -30.74 -76.91 20.94
CA GLU A 564 -31.07 -77.32 19.57
C GLU A 564 -32.42 -78.08 19.62
N VAL A 565 -33.38 -77.69 18.78
CA VAL A 565 -34.76 -78.22 18.79
C VAL A 565 -34.97 -79.22 17.66
N THR A 566 -34.48 -78.91 16.46
CA THR A 566 -34.58 -79.79 15.29
C THR A 566 -33.35 -79.61 14.43
N LYS A 567 -32.73 -80.73 14.01
CA LYS A 567 -31.62 -80.76 13.07
C LYS A 567 -31.86 -81.90 12.07
N ILE A 568 -32.24 -81.55 10.84
CA ILE A 568 -32.30 -82.54 9.77
C ILE A 568 -30.94 -82.56 9.11
N ASN A 569 -30.16 -83.63 9.34
CA ASN A 569 -28.92 -83.85 8.60
C ASN A 569 -29.28 -84.01 7.12
N PRO A 570 -28.74 -83.17 6.21
CA PRO A 570 -28.90 -83.40 4.78
C PRO A 570 -28.06 -84.63 4.42
N LYS A 571 -28.66 -85.82 4.48
CA LYS A 571 -28.05 -87.04 3.93
C LYS A 571 -28.26 -87.04 2.41
N LYS A 572 -27.12 -86.87 1.71
CA LYS A 572 -26.80 -87.12 0.29
C LYS A 572 -27.62 -86.39 -0.77
#